data_AF-A0AAN6IX46-F1
#
_entry.id   AF-A0AAN6IX46-F1
#
_cell.length_a   1.000
_cell.length_b   1.000
_cell.length_c   1.000
_cell.angle_alpha   90.00
_cell.angle_beta   90.00
_cell.angle_gamma   90.00
#
_symmetry.space_group_name_H-M   'P 1'
#
loop_
_entity.id
_entity.type
_entity.pdbx_description
1 polymer ?
#
loop_
_entity_poly.entity_id
_entity_poly.type
_entity_poly.pdbx_seq_one_letter_code
_entity_poly.pdbx_strand_id
1 'polypeptide(L)'
;MVSETFAGKAQSVLDFASHLQEFLAKDQDSSSLEFPDVLFYVRALPLPRKELTPSHRLEFDRKGVAIWNTCCKLAGKSGSPRYLAHLAEVRAFAYLLLESSASSRRKGEPRLFTSALKAAKACLDTGLLETAARIVEQLAAKQDGLSQASQENILNASNFEGDSNVKYLLLRVALAWKQDRLDLADHFYAQLEAMQKEMSSTRMGQLVDLCYGIGKDQFNRRPREPDIKWLKRACLISSCTNAETADVDMQELRLTLLHTYGLNGVLCFPKPGPFLPPVEDFPKVTTNFMRPSEYCVKYTFAWYIPLIGPYKSRNLATSYRSCCYT
;
A
#
# COMPACT_ATOMS: atom_id res chain seq x y z
N MET A 1 -34.38 -16.28 20.48
CA MET A 1 -33.10 -16.79 21.02
C MET A 1 -31.92 -16.58 20.08
N VAL A 2 -31.89 -17.10 18.84
CA VAL A 2 -30.76 -16.88 17.91
C VAL A 2 -30.61 -15.41 17.47
N SER A 3 -31.70 -14.65 17.37
CA SER A 3 -31.70 -13.23 17.00
C SER A 3 -31.13 -12.29 18.08
N GLU A 4 -31.27 -12.63 19.37
CA GLU A 4 -30.80 -11.79 20.49
C GLU A 4 -29.28 -11.85 20.65
N THR A 5 -28.67 -13.01 20.41
CA THR A 5 -27.21 -13.17 20.48
C THR A 5 -26.48 -12.41 19.38
N PHE A 6 -27.07 -12.29 18.19
CA PHE A 6 -26.48 -11.53 17.08
C PHE A 6 -26.63 -10.02 17.26
N ALA A 7 -27.77 -9.57 17.81
CA ALA A 7 -27.96 -8.17 18.18
C ALA A 7 -26.92 -7.71 19.22
N GLY A 8 -26.59 -8.56 20.20
CA GLY A 8 -25.55 -8.27 21.20
C GLY A 8 -24.15 -8.04 20.61
N LYS A 9 -23.76 -8.83 19.60
CA LYS A 9 -22.47 -8.65 18.90
C LYS A 9 -22.41 -7.34 18.13
N ALA A 10 -23.45 -7.04 17.35
CA ALA A 10 -23.52 -5.81 16.56
C ALA A 10 -23.51 -4.56 17.46
N GLN A 11 -24.24 -4.61 18.58
CA GLN A 11 -24.26 -3.52 19.56
C GLN A 11 -22.88 -3.34 20.22
N SER A 12 -22.23 -4.43 20.64
CA SER A 12 -20.87 -4.38 21.21
C SER A 12 -19.86 -3.72 20.26
N VAL A 13 -19.93 -4.03 18.96
CA VAL A 13 -19.09 -3.38 17.94
C VAL A 13 -19.39 -1.87 17.84
N LEU A 14 -20.65 -1.46 17.92
CA LEU A 14 -21.07 -0.05 17.86
C LEU A 14 -20.67 0.75 19.11
N ASP A 15 -20.77 0.13 20.28
CA ASP A 15 -20.34 0.72 21.54
C ASP A 15 -18.82 0.96 21.50
N PHE A 16 -18.06 -0.04 21.03
CA PHE A 16 -16.63 0.10 20.80
C PHE A 16 -16.31 1.17 19.74
N ALA A 17 -17.03 1.21 18.62
CA ALA A 17 -16.83 2.22 17.58
C ALA A 17 -17.07 3.64 18.12
N SER A 18 -18.03 3.82 19.02
CA SER A 18 -18.31 5.10 19.67
C SER A 18 -17.18 5.51 20.62
N HIS A 19 -16.72 4.58 21.47
CA HIS A 19 -15.58 4.80 22.34
C HIS A 19 -14.32 5.16 21.54
N LEU A 20 -14.03 4.42 20.47
CA LEU A 20 -12.88 4.67 19.60
C LEU A 20 -12.98 6.03 18.89
N GLN A 21 -14.17 6.42 18.44
CA GLN A 21 -14.38 7.72 17.83
C GLN A 21 -14.10 8.88 18.80
N GLU A 22 -14.55 8.76 20.05
CA GLU A 22 -14.26 9.74 21.10
C GLU A 22 -12.77 9.78 21.47
N PHE A 23 -12.13 8.61 21.54
CA PHE A 23 -10.69 8.50 21.77
C PHE A 23 -9.90 9.26 20.71
N LEU A 24 -10.16 8.97 19.42
CA LEU A 24 -9.49 9.62 18.29
C LEU A 24 -9.76 11.13 18.20
N ALA A 25 -10.90 11.60 18.73
CA ALA A 25 -11.21 13.02 18.79
C ALA A 25 -10.40 13.76 19.87
N LYS A 26 -10.10 13.10 20.98
CA LYS A 26 -9.31 13.63 22.11
C LYS A 26 -7.81 13.53 21.89
N ASP A 27 -7.36 12.55 21.11
CA ASP A 27 -5.94 12.19 20.91
C ASP A 27 -5.17 13.13 19.96
N GLN A 28 -5.37 14.46 20.09
CA GLN A 28 -4.55 15.43 19.36
C GLN A 28 -3.21 15.73 20.05
N ASP A 29 -3.08 15.49 21.37
CA ASP A 29 -1.95 16.00 22.18
C ASP A 29 -1.39 15.05 23.27
N SER A 30 -1.89 13.81 23.46
CA SER A 30 -1.56 12.99 24.64
C SER A 30 -0.91 11.65 24.31
N SER A 31 0.43 11.64 24.22
CA SER A 31 1.28 10.46 23.98
C SER A 31 1.29 9.38 25.07
N SER A 32 0.45 9.49 26.10
CA SER A 32 0.46 8.65 27.31
C SER A 32 -0.74 7.71 27.46
N LEU A 33 -1.77 7.83 26.61
CA LEU A 33 -2.95 6.96 26.68
C LEU A 33 -2.69 5.62 25.97
N GLU A 34 -3.05 4.52 26.63
CA GLU A 34 -3.01 3.19 26.04
C GLU A 34 -4.04 3.10 24.92
N PHE A 35 -3.59 2.67 23.73
CA PHE A 35 -4.46 2.58 22.55
C PHE A 35 -5.48 1.45 22.74
N PRO A 36 -6.78 1.65 22.41
CA PRO A 36 -7.78 0.59 22.52
C PRO A 36 -7.42 -0.66 21.70
N ASP A 37 -7.78 -1.86 22.17
CA ASP A 37 -7.55 -3.10 21.42
C ASP A 37 -8.51 -3.19 20.21
N VAL A 38 -8.08 -2.64 19.09
CA VAL A 38 -8.83 -2.63 17.83
C VAL A 38 -8.77 -4.00 17.14
N LEU A 39 -7.68 -4.75 17.33
CA LEU A 39 -7.45 -6.01 16.63
C LEU A 39 -8.47 -7.09 16.99
N PHE A 40 -8.95 -7.11 18.24
CA PHE A 40 -10.03 -7.99 18.67
C PHE A 40 -11.27 -7.84 17.76
N TYR A 41 -11.72 -6.60 17.54
CA TYR A 41 -12.90 -6.31 16.72
C TYR A 41 -12.62 -6.45 15.22
N VAL A 42 -11.40 -6.13 14.77
CA VAL A 42 -10.97 -6.38 13.39
C VAL A 42 -11.14 -7.86 13.06
N ARG A 43 -10.70 -8.78 13.94
CA ARG A 43 -10.84 -10.24 13.72
C ARG A 43 -12.30 -10.70 13.65
N ALA A 44 -13.18 -10.07 14.41
CA ALA A 44 -14.61 -10.39 14.43
C ALA A 44 -15.39 -9.86 13.21
N LEU A 45 -14.85 -8.87 12.49
CA LEU A 45 -15.49 -8.23 11.34
C LEU A 45 -14.96 -8.78 9.99
N PRO A 46 -15.73 -8.70 8.89
CA PRO A 46 -17.06 -8.08 8.79
C PRO A 46 -18.17 -9.01 9.30
N LEU A 47 -19.22 -8.43 9.87
CA LEU A 47 -20.39 -9.20 10.30
C LEU A 47 -21.27 -9.53 9.09
N PRO A 48 -21.75 -10.78 8.96
CA PRO A 48 -22.60 -11.14 7.84
C PRO A 48 -23.96 -10.45 7.96
N ARG A 49 -24.56 -10.10 6.82
CA ARG A 49 -25.80 -9.33 6.75
C ARG A 49 -26.95 -9.90 7.59
N LYS A 50 -27.02 -11.22 7.74
CA LYS A 50 -28.06 -11.90 8.54
C LYS A 50 -27.99 -11.55 10.03
N GLU A 51 -26.84 -11.08 10.50
CA GLU A 51 -26.59 -10.69 11.89
C GLU A 51 -26.84 -9.20 12.14
N LEU A 52 -27.21 -8.42 11.11
CA LEU A 52 -27.36 -6.97 11.20
C LEU A 52 -28.77 -6.51 10.84
N THR A 53 -29.37 -5.72 11.73
CA THR A 53 -30.62 -5.01 11.46
C THR A 53 -30.35 -3.83 10.49
N PRO A 54 -31.38 -3.30 9.81
CA PRO A 54 -31.23 -2.10 9.00
C PRO A 54 -30.66 -0.90 9.77
N SER A 55 -31.05 -0.73 11.05
CA SER A 55 -30.52 0.33 11.91
C SER A 55 -29.04 0.12 12.24
N HIS A 56 -28.62 -1.11 12.57
CA HIS A 56 -27.19 -1.40 12.79
C HIS A 56 -26.37 -1.07 11.54
N ARG A 57 -26.84 -1.41 10.34
CA ARG A 57 -26.10 -1.10 9.11
C ARG A 57 -25.93 0.39 8.88
N LEU A 58 -26.96 1.20 9.17
CA LEU A 58 -26.86 2.65 9.07
C LEU A 58 -25.83 3.22 10.05
N GLU A 59 -25.83 2.74 11.29
CA GLU A 59 -24.86 3.17 12.30
C GLU A 59 -23.44 2.69 11.98
N PHE A 60 -23.27 1.47 11.47
CA PHE A 60 -21.97 0.96 11.00
C PHE A 60 -21.41 1.83 9.87
N ASP A 61 -22.25 2.22 8.91
CA ASP A 61 -21.85 3.11 7.82
C ASP A 61 -21.40 4.47 8.37
N ARG A 62 -22.27 5.11 9.18
CA ARG A 62 -22.01 6.42 9.79
C ARG A 62 -20.72 6.42 10.62
N LYS A 63 -20.54 5.41 11.48
CA LYS A 63 -19.36 5.28 12.35
C LYS A 63 -18.11 4.94 11.55
N GLY A 64 -18.22 4.01 10.59
CA GLY A 64 -17.11 3.63 9.70
C GLY A 64 -16.58 4.82 8.92
N VAL A 65 -17.46 5.63 8.31
CA VAL A 65 -17.09 6.85 7.59
C VAL A 65 -16.42 7.87 8.52
N ALA A 66 -17.00 8.11 9.70
CA ALA A 66 -16.47 9.08 10.65
C ALA A 66 -15.06 8.71 11.13
N ILE A 67 -14.86 7.45 11.54
CA ILE A 67 -13.57 6.93 11.99
C ILE A 67 -12.55 6.98 10.85
N TRP A 68 -12.93 6.54 9.64
CA TRP A 68 -12.06 6.58 8.47
C TRP A 68 -11.53 7.99 8.20
N ASN A 69 -12.43 8.98 8.19
CA ASN A 69 -12.09 10.37 7.94
C ASN A 69 -11.17 10.94 9.02
N THR A 70 -11.40 10.59 10.28
CA THR A 70 -10.53 11.00 11.39
C THR A 70 -9.14 10.37 11.24
N CYS A 71 -9.04 9.08 10.92
CA CYS A 71 -7.76 8.43 10.62
C CYS A 71 -7.02 9.08 9.46
N CYS A 72 -7.72 9.49 8.40
CA CYS A 72 -7.11 10.20 7.28
C CYS A 72 -6.47 11.54 7.71
N LYS A 73 -7.11 12.27 8.63
CA LYS A 73 -6.56 13.52 9.18
C LYS A 73 -5.35 13.25 10.09
N LEU A 74 -5.40 12.21 10.91
CA LEU A 74 -4.33 11.85 11.84
C LEU A 74 -3.11 11.26 11.13
N ALA A 75 -3.30 10.45 10.08
CA ALA A 75 -2.20 9.89 9.29
C ALA A 75 -1.36 10.94 8.55
N GLY A 76 -1.91 12.14 8.33
CA GLY A 76 -1.17 13.27 7.78
C GLY A 76 -0.22 13.95 8.78
N LYS A 77 -0.30 13.60 10.07
CA LYS A 77 0.61 14.08 11.12
C LYS A 77 1.78 13.09 11.25
N SER A 78 2.99 13.60 11.49
CA SER A 78 4.14 12.75 11.79
C SER A 78 3.92 12.04 13.13
N GLY A 79 3.73 10.72 13.10
CA GLY A 79 3.58 9.89 14.31
C GLY A 79 4.75 8.92 14.49
N SER A 80 4.86 8.34 15.70
CA SER A 80 5.77 7.22 15.91
C SER A 80 5.34 6.00 15.06
N PRO A 81 6.25 5.07 14.71
CA PRO A 81 5.90 3.85 13.98
C PRO A 81 4.79 3.04 14.66
N ARG A 82 4.80 3.00 16.00
CA ARG A 82 3.75 2.35 16.81
C ARG A 82 2.39 3.03 16.65
N TYR A 83 2.36 4.37 16.64
CA TYR A 83 1.13 5.13 16.41
C TYR A 83 0.58 4.91 15.00
N LEU A 84 1.46 4.86 13.99
CA LEU A 84 1.06 4.56 12.62
C LEU A 84 0.47 3.15 12.48
N ALA A 85 1.03 2.16 13.19
CA ALA A 85 0.47 0.81 13.26
C ALA A 85 -0.94 0.81 13.86
N HIS A 86 -1.15 1.49 14.99
CA HIS A 86 -2.49 1.63 15.57
C HIS A 86 -3.47 2.34 14.62
N LEU A 87 -3.05 3.39 13.91
CA LEU A 87 -3.89 4.03 12.89
C LEU A 87 -4.22 3.09 11.72
N ALA A 88 -3.33 2.17 11.36
CA ALA A 88 -3.62 1.16 10.34
C ALA A 88 -4.65 0.13 10.82
N GLU A 89 -4.58 -0.30 12.09
CA GLU A 89 -5.60 -1.15 12.72
C GLU A 89 -6.97 -0.46 12.71
N VAL A 90 -7.02 0.81 13.09
CA VAL A 90 -8.26 1.60 13.06
C VAL A 90 -8.78 1.75 11.64
N ARG A 91 -7.91 1.96 10.66
CA ARG A 91 -8.31 2.07 9.26
C ARG A 91 -8.86 0.74 8.73
N ALA A 92 -8.28 -0.39 9.12
CA ALA A 92 -8.82 -1.71 8.84
C ALA A 92 -10.20 -1.91 9.49
N PHE A 93 -10.33 -1.56 10.77
CA PHE A 93 -11.60 -1.63 11.50
C PHE A 93 -12.69 -0.80 10.82
N ALA A 94 -12.39 0.46 10.48
CA ALA A 94 -13.33 1.34 9.79
C ALA A 94 -13.76 0.78 8.43
N TYR A 95 -12.83 0.24 7.64
CA TYR A 95 -13.16 -0.44 6.39
C TYR A 95 -14.12 -1.63 6.63
N LEU A 96 -13.84 -2.47 7.63
CA LEU A 96 -14.66 -3.65 7.89
C LEU A 96 -16.06 -3.31 8.46
N LEU A 97 -16.22 -2.17 9.13
CA LEU A 97 -17.54 -1.62 9.47
C LEU A 97 -18.32 -1.25 8.20
N LEU A 98 -17.68 -0.54 7.26
CA LEU A 98 -18.28 -0.18 5.98
C LEU A 98 -18.61 -1.41 5.12
N GLU A 99 -17.77 -2.43 5.20
CA GLU A 99 -18.03 -3.72 4.54
C GLU A 99 -19.28 -4.39 5.13
N SER A 100 -19.45 -4.33 6.44
CA SER A 100 -20.60 -4.89 7.14
C SER A 100 -21.90 -4.09 6.90
N SER A 101 -21.80 -2.78 6.67
CA SER A 101 -22.96 -1.94 6.32
C SER A 101 -23.43 -2.12 4.87
N ALA A 102 -22.52 -2.56 3.98
CA ALA A 102 -22.76 -2.64 2.55
C ALA A 102 -23.99 -3.51 2.20
N SER A 103 -24.79 -3.01 1.25
CA SER A 103 -25.94 -3.76 0.73
C SER A 103 -25.49 -4.74 -0.34
N SER A 104 -25.95 -6.00 -0.27
CA SER A 104 -25.73 -7.01 -1.32
C SER A 104 -26.29 -6.64 -2.69
N ARG A 105 -27.10 -5.56 -2.79
CA ARG A 105 -27.58 -5.01 -4.08
C ARG A 105 -26.57 -4.07 -4.75
N ARG A 106 -25.54 -3.62 -4.05
CA ARG A 106 -24.47 -2.80 -4.62
C ARG A 106 -23.27 -3.70 -4.87
N LYS A 107 -23.28 -4.36 -6.03
CA LYS A 107 -22.05 -4.88 -6.64
C LYS A 107 -21.00 -3.76 -6.55
N GLY A 108 -19.90 -4.04 -5.86
CA GLY A 108 -18.70 -3.19 -5.74
C GLY A 108 -18.93 -1.69 -5.87
N GLU A 109 -19.30 -1.01 -4.78
CA GLU A 109 -19.06 0.43 -4.77
C GLU A 109 -17.55 0.65 -5.02
N PRO A 110 -17.14 1.34 -6.09
CA PRO A 110 -15.73 1.61 -6.40
C PRO A 110 -14.98 2.24 -5.21
N ARG A 111 -15.77 2.92 -4.36
CA ARG A 111 -15.36 3.52 -3.09
C ARG A 111 -14.91 2.50 -2.05
N LEU A 112 -15.68 1.42 -1.83
CA LEU A 112 -15.31 0.37 -0.86
C LEU A 112 -14.08 -0.41 -1.32
N PHE A 113 -13.96 -0.67 -2.62
CA PHE A 113 -12.76 -1.29 -3.18
C PHE A 113 -11.52 -0.42 -2.97
N THR A 114 -11.64 0.89 -3.24
CA THR A 114 -10.55 1.85 -2.99
C THR A 114 -10.20 1.95 -1.51
N SER A 115 -11.20 1.94 -0.62
CA SER A 115 -10.97 1.92 0.83
C SER A 115 -10.27 0.66 1.29
N ALA A 116 -10.68 -0.50 0.79
CA ALA A 116 -10.02 -1.77 1.10
C ALA A 116 -8.54 -1.74 0.67
N LEU A 117 -8.24 -1.27 -0.54
CA LEU A 117 -6.86 -1.12 -1.02
C LEU A 117 -6.03 -0.21 -0.11
N LYS A 118 -6.58 0.94 0.30
CA LYS A 118 -5.92 1.87 1.20
C LYS A 118 -5.70 1.28 2.60
N ALA A 119 -6.68 0.53 3.12
CA ALA A 119 -6.59 -0.11 4.42
C ALA A 119 -5.55 -1.23 4.43
N ALA A 120 -5.59 -2.12 3.44
CA ALA A 120 -4.64 -3.20 3.29
C ALA A 120 -3.21 -2.68 3.05
N LYS A 121 -3.05 -1.62 2.23
CA LYS A 121 -1.75 -0.96 2.07
C LYS A 121 -1.23 -0.42 3.40
N ALA A 122 -2.06 0.28 4.18
CA ALA A 122 -1.65 0.77 5.49
C ALA A 122 -1.26 -0.36 6.45
N CYS A 123 -1.94 -1.51 6.40
CA CYS A 123 -1.60 -2.69 7.20
C CYS A 123 -0.26 -3.31 6.76
N LEU A 124 -0.02 -3.48 5.46
CA LEU A 124 1.28 -3.94 4.95
C LEU A 124 2.39 -2.96 5.32
N ASP A 125 2.13 -1.67 5.15
CA ASP A 125 3.01 -0.56 5.50
C ASP A 125 3.20 -0.41 7.01
N THR A 126 2.60 -1.24 7.86
CA THR A 126 2.77 -1.25 9.32
C THR A 126 3.18 -2.61 9.88
N GLY A 127 3.39 -3.61 9.01
CA GLY A 127 3.75 -4.98 9.41
C GLY A 127 2.56 -5.84 9.87
N LEU A 128 1.32 -5.36 9.75
CA LEU A 128 0.10 -6.09 10.09
C LEU A 128 -0.29 -7.08 8.98
N LEU A 129 0.57 -8.06 8.73
CA LEU A 129 0.51 -8.95 7.58
C LEU A 129 -0.79 -9.75 7.50
N GLU A 130 -1.22 -10.35 8.62
CA GLU A 130 -2.46 -11.14 8.71
C GLU A 130 -3.70 -10.31 8.34
N THR A 131 -3.80 -9.10 8.89
CA THR A 131 -4.92 -8.19 8.61
C THR A 131 -4.93 -7.76 7.15
N ALA A 132 -3.75 -7.45 6.59
CA ALA A 132 -3.62 -7.10 5.18
C ALA A 132 -4.03 -8.26 4.27
N ALA A 133 -3.55 -9.48 4.54
CA ALA A 133 -3.86 -10.67 3.76
C ALA A 133 -5.37 -10.90 3.67
N ARG A 134 -6.05 -10.84 4.82
CA ARG A 134 -7.49 -11.02 4.92
C ARG A 134 -8.30 -9.98 4.12
N ILE A 135 -7.90 -8.70 4.18
CA ILE A 135 -8.57 -7.65 3.38
C ILE A 135 -8.33 -7.89 1.89
N VAL A 136 -7.13 -8.31 1.50
CA VAL A 136 -6.78 -8.60 0.10
C VAL A 136 -7.52 -9.82 -0.45
N GLU A 137 -7.75 -10.85 0.38
CA GLU A 137 -8.58 -12.00 0.02
C GLU A 137 -10.04 -11.61 -0.24
N GLN A 138 -10.59 -10.71 0.60
CA GLN A 138 -11.93 -10.14 0.36
C GLN A 138 -11.99 -9.35 -0.95
N LEU A 139 -10.90 -8.66 -1.32
CA LEU A 139 -10.81 -7.95 -2.60
C LEU A 139 -10.77 -8.91 -3.78
N ALA A 140 -10.06 -10.04 -3.67
CA ALA A 140 -10.00 -11.06 -4.72
C ALA A 140 -11.40 -11.61 -5.04
N ALA A 141 -12.16 -12.00 -4.00
CA ALA A 141 -13.53 -12.51 -4.17
C ALA A 141 -14.48 -11.50 -4.84
N LYS A 142 -14.20 -10.19 -4.70
CA LYS A 142 -14.97 -9.12 -5.35
C LYS A 142 -14.52 -8.84 -6.77
N GLN A 143 -13.23 -8.97 -7.07
CA GLN A 143 -12.70 -8.79 -8.41
C GLN A 143 -13.23 -9.84 -9.39
N ASP A 144 -13.39 -11.09 -8.93
CA ASP A 144 -14.01 -12.16 -9.72
C ASP A 144 -15.46 -11.80 -10.09
N GLY A 145 -16.20 -11.18 -9.16
CA GLY A 145 -17.56 -10.71 -9.40
C GLY A 145 -17.67 -9.44 -10.26
N LEU A 146 -16.64 -8.59 -10.26
CA LEU A 146 -16.56 -7.38 -11.12
C LEU A 146 -16.20 -7.75 -12.55
N SER A 147 -15.26 -8.68 -12.75
CA SER A 147 -14.83 -9.17 -14.07
C SER A 147 -15.97 -9.83 -14.85
N GLN A 148 -16.94 -10.42 -14.15
CA GLN A 148 -18.17 -10.96 -14.76
C GLN A 148 -19.21 -9.88 -15.09
N ALA A 149 -19.20 -8.73 -14.40
CA ALA A 149 -20.16 -7.64 -14.59
C ALA A 149 -19.68 -6.60 -15.62
N SER A 150 -18.36 -6.41 -15.77
CA SER A 150 -17.76 -5.50 -16.76
C SER A 150 -17.87 -6.01 -18.20
N GLN A 151 -18.05 -7.33 -18.40
CA GLN A 151 -18.43 -7.91 -19.69
C GLN A 151 -19.78 -7.38 -20.22
N GLU A 152 -20.66 -6.86 -19.36
CA GLU A 152 -21.98 -6.35 -19.74
C GLU A 152 -22.03 -4.82 -19.96
N ASN A 153 -21.03 -4.04 -19.52
CA ASN A 153 -21.07 -2.56 -19.57
C ASN A 153 -19.72 -1.93 -19.94
N ILE A 154 -19.40 -1.95 -21.23
CA ILE A 154 -18.05 -1.68 -21.77
C ILE A 154 -17.68 -0.18 -21.85
N LEU A 155 -18.60 0.77 -21.66
CA LEU A 155 -18.36 2.14 -22.15
C LEU A 155 -17.96 3.21 -21.11
N ASN A 156 -18.06 2.96 -19.79
CA ASN A 156 -17.77 4.00 -18.77
C ASN A 156 -16.81 3.56 -17.63
N ALA A 157 -16.32 2.32 -17.62
CA ALA A 157 -15.55 1.76 -16.49
C ALA A 157 -14.01 1.81 -16.66
N SER A 158 -13.51 2.02 -17.88
CA SER A 158 -12.12 1.68 -18.27
C SER A 158 -11.02 2.41 -17.48
N ASN A 159 -11.16 3.71 -17.19
CA ASN A 159 -10.06 4.48 -16.59
C ASN A 159 -9.98 4.36 -15.06
N PHE A 160 -11.12 4.21 -14.36
CA PHE A 160 -11.13 4.04 -12.90
C PHE A 160 -10.80 2.60 -12.50
N GLU A 161 -11.26 1.64 -13.29
CA GLU A 161 -11.02 0.21 -13.08
C GLU A 161 -9.54 -0.14 -13.35
N GLY A 162 -8.92 0.47 -14.36
CA GLY A 162 -7.49 0.30 -14.66
C GLY A 162 -6.55 0.71 -13.52
N ASP A 163 -6.66 1.94 -13.00
CA ASP A 163 -5.79 2.41 -11.90
C ASP A 163 -6.04 1.64 -10.59
N SER A 164 -7.29 1.22 -10.35
CA SER A 164 -7.64 0.40 -9.19
C SER A 164 -7.08 -1.02 -9.27
N ASN A 165 -7.10 -1.63 -10.47
CA ASN A 165 -6.53 -2.95 -10.71
C ASN A 165 -5.00 -2.94 -10.58
N VAL A 166 -4.31 -1.93 -11.12
CA VAL A 166 -2.85 -1.77 -10.94
C VAL A 166 -2.49 -1.66 -9.45
N LYS A 167 -3.22 -0.85 -8.67
CA LYS A 167 -3.04 -0.76 -7.21
C LYS A 167 -3.24 -2.10 -6.52
N TYR A 168 -4.28 -2.84 -6.90
CA TYR A 168 -4.56 -4.16 -6.36
C TYR A 168 -3.41 -5.13 -6.64
N LEU A 169 -2.94 -5.20 -7.89
CA LEU A 169 -1.85 -6.11 -8.26
C LEU A 169 -0.53 -5.73 -7.58
N LEU A 170 -0.21 -4.43 -7.46
CA LEU A 170 0.96 -3.97 -6.69
C LEU A 170 0.89 -4.47 -5.24
N LEU A 171 -0.30 -4.38 -4.64
CA LEU A 171 -0.55 -4.86 -3.28
C LEU A 171 -0.42 -6.38 -3.17
N ARG A 172 -0.89 -7.14 -4.16
CA ARG A 172 -0.76 -8.61 -4.23
C ARG A 172 0.70 -9.04 -4.33
N VAL A 173 1.51 -8.37 -5.16
CA VAL A 173 2.95 -8.63 -5.27
C VAL A 173 3.64 -8.34 -3.93
N ALA A 174 3.35 -7.19 -3.31
CA ALA A 174 3.93 -6.82 -2.02
C ALA A 174 3.55 -7.82 -0.92
N LEU A 175 2.28 -8.21 -0.84
CA LEU A 175 1.79 -9.19 0.13
C LEU A 175 2.49 -10.55 -0.05
N ALA A 176 2.54 -11.05 -1.29
CA ALA A 176 3.17 -12.33 -1.60
C ALA A 176 4.68 -12.34 -1.24
N TRP A 177 5.37 -11.23 -1.50
CA TRP A 177 6.76 -11.06 -1.03
C TRP A 177 6.87 -11.13 0.49
N LYS A 178 5.99 -10.43 1.23
CA LYS A 178 6.02 -10.46 2.70
C LYS A 178 5.66 -11.82 3.30
N GLN A 179 4.93 -12.64 2.56
CA GLN A 179 4.62 -14.03 2.92
C GLN A 179 5.72 -15.03 2.50
N ASP A 180 6.85 -14.55 1.97
CA ASP A 180 7.93 -15.37 1.41
C ASP A 180 7.50 -16.26 0.22
N ARG A 181 6.41 -15.89 -0.45
CA ARG A 181 5.82 -16.57 -1.61
C ARG A 181 6.18 -15.84 -2.90
N LEU A 182 7.46 -15.87 -3.25
CA LEU A 182 7.99 -15.20 -4.44
C LEU A 182 7.42 -15.77 -5.76
N ASP A 183 6.99 -17.03 -5.74
CA ASP A 183 6.24 -17.68 -6.82
C ASP A 183 4.93 -16.95 -7.15
N LEU A 184 4.17 -16.59 -6.11
CA LEU A 184 2.93 -15.82 -6.27
C LEU A 184 3.23 -14.36 -6.63
N ALA A 185 4.30 -13.77 -6.08
CA ALA A 185 4.72 -12.43 -6.43
C ALA A 185 5.07 -12.34 -7.93
N ASP A 186 5.73 -13.35 -8.49
CA ASP A 186 6.01 -13.46 -9.92
C ASP A 186 4.75 -13.56 -10.77
N HIS A 187 3.77 -14.36 -10.33
CA HIS A 187 2.50 -14.50 -11.03
C HIS A 187 1.74 -13.16 -11.14
N PHE A 188 1.61 -12.41 -10.04
CA PHE A 188 0.94 -11.11 -10.07
C PHE A 188 1.76 -10.04 -10.81
N TYR A 189 3.08 -10.11 -10.76
CA TYR A 189 3.95 -9.22 -11.52
C TYR A 189 3.76 -9.38 -13.03
N ALA A 190 3.61 -10.61 -13.54
CA ALA A 190 3.38 -10.83 -14.97
C ALA A 190 2.11 -10.13 -15.48
N GLN A 191 1.07 -10.02 -14.64
CA GLN A 191 -0.14 -9.27 -14.98
C GLN A 191 0.11 -7.76 -15.01
N LEU A 192 0.92 -7.24 -14.09
CA LEU A 192 1.36 -5.83 -14.12
C LEU A 192 2.22 -5.53 -15.36
N GLU A 193 3.10 -6.44 -15.74
CA GLU A 193 3.94 -6.30 -16.92
C GLU A 193 3.13 -6.10 -18.20
N ALA A 194 2.04 -6.84 -18.36
CA ALA A 194 1.10 -6.66 -19.47
C ALA A 194 0.43 -5.26 -19.50
N MET A 195 0.28 -4.61 -18.33
CA MET A 195 -0.40 -3.32 -18.18
C MET A 195 0.56 -2.12 -18.16
N GLN A 196 1.89 -2.33 -18.21
CA GLN A 196 2.89 -1.24 -18.06
C GLN A 196 2.72 -0.09 -19.04
N LYS A 197 2.28 -0.35 -20.27
CA LYS A 197 2.10 0.69 -21.30
C LYS A 197 1.01 1.71 -20.97
N GLU A 198 0.05 1.32 -20.13
CA GLU A 198 -1.11 2.14 -19.75
C GLU A 198 -0.94 2.72 -18.33
N MET A 199 0.14 2.36 -17.63
CA MET A 199 0.38 2.84 -16.27
C MET A 199 0.81 4.31 -16.25
N SER A 200 0.29 5.05 -15.27
CA SER A 200 0.80 6.39 -14.97
C SER A 200 2.22 6.34 -14.42
N SER A 201 2.99 7.43 -14.63
CA SER A 201 4.37 7.58 -14.13
C SER A 201 4.47 7.30 -12.62
N THR A 202 3.48 7.73 -11.83
CA THR A 202 3.41 7.45 -10.38
C THR A 202 3.30 5.95 -10.07
N ARG A 203 2.50 5.19 -10.83
CA ARG A 203 2.36 3.74 -10.63
C ARG A 203 3.61 2.99 -11.06
N MET A 204 4.24 3.45 -12.15
CA MET A 204 5.53 2.93 -12.59
C MET A 204 6.61 3.13 -11.52
N GLY A 205 6.67 4.31 -10.90
CA GLY A 205 7.55 4.56 -9.76
C GLY A 205 7.33 3.56 -8.61
N GLN A 206 6.07 3.36 -8.22
CA GLN A 206 5.70 2.38 -7.19
C GLN A 206 6.08 0.93 -7.54
N LEU A 207 5.98 0.56 -8.81
CA LEU A 207 6.41 -0.76 -9.29
C LEU A 207 7.94 -0.92 -9.22
N VAL A 208 8.69 0.11 -9.59
CA VAL A 208 10.16 0.13 -9.50
C VAL A 208 10.59 0.03 -8.04
N ASP A 209 9.98 0.80 -7.14
CA ASP A 209 10.25 0.75 -5.69
C ASP A 209 10.00 -0.64 -5.12
N LEU A 210 8.89 -1.27 -5.51
CA LEU A 210 8.55 -2.61 -5.07
C LEU A 210 9.57 -3.64 -5.56
N CYS A 211 9.94 -3.58 -6.84
CA CYS A 211 10.96 -4.47 -7.41
C CYS A 211 12.33 -4.28 -6.73
N TYR A 212 12.71 -3.03 -6.46
CA TYR A 212 13.91 -2.71 -5.70
C TYR A 212 13.88 -3.29 -4.29
N GLY A 213 12.76 -3.11 -3.58
CA GLY A 213 12.57 -3.63 -2.22
C GLY A 213 12.73 -5.16 -2.16
N ILE A 214 12.06 -5.88 -3.07
CA ILE A 214 12.16 -7.34 -3.17
C ILE A 214 13.60 -7.76 -3.48
N GLY A 215 14.22 -7.12 -4.46
CA GLY A 215 15.58 -7.43 -4.87
C GLY A 215 16.62 -7.16 -3.78
N LYS A 216 16.47 -6.08 -3.02
CA LYS A 216 17.34 -5.76 -1.88
C LYS A 216 17.22 -6.80 -0.77
N ASP A 217 16.01 -7.26 -0.47
CA ASP A 217 15.80 -8.33 0.52
C ASP A 217 16.42 -9.66 0.07
N GLN A 218 16.25 -10.04 -1.20
CA GLN A 218 16.92 -11.20 -1.78
C GLN A 218 18.45 -11.09 -1.69
N PHE A 219 19.01 -9.90 -2.01
CA PHE A 219 20.44 -9.63 -1.92
C PHE A 219 20.97 -9.84 -0.51
N ASN A 220 20.29 -9.29 0.49
CA ASN A 220 20.68 -9.42 1.89
C ASN A 220 20.64 -10.87 2.36
N ARG A 221 19.69 -11.68 1.87
CA ARG A 221 19.59 -13.10 2.21
C ARG A 221 20.60 -13.97 1.47
N ARG A 222 20.93 -13.63 0.22
CA ARG A 222 21.82 -14.41 -0.66
C ARG A 222 22.79 -13.50 -1.42
N PRO A 223 23.79 -12.91 -0.74
CA PRO A 223 24.69 -11.94 -1.35
C PRO A 223 25.62 -12.52 -2.43
N ARG A 224 25.70 -13.86 -2.55
CA ARG A 224 26.54 -14.56 -3.51
C ARG A 224 25.86 -14.83 -4.85
N GLU A 225 24.57 -14.55 -4.98
CA GLU A 225 23.85 -14.66 -6.26
C GLU A 225 23.91 -13.28 -6.95
N PRO A 226 24.76 -13.10 -7.99
CA PRO A 226 24.90 -11.80 -8.65
C PRO A 226 23.66 -11.44 -9.47
N ASP A 227 22.79 -12.40 -9.77
CA ASP A 227 21.65 -12.20 -10.64
C ASP A 227 20.33 -12.12 -9.85
N ILE A 228 20.07 -10.94 -9.32
CA ILE A 228 18.81 -10.69 -8.61
C ILE A 228 17.78 -10.18 -9.60
N LYS A 229 17.00 -11.13 -10.10
CA LYS A 229 15.86 -10.95 -11.00
C LYS A 229 15.02 -9.70 -10.72
N TRP A 230 14.70 -9.41 -9.45
CA TRP A 230 13.87 -8.26 -9.09
C TRP A 230 14.61 -6.91 -9.19
N LEU A 231 15.92 -6.87 -8.93
CA LEU A 231 16.72 -5.67 -9.22
C LEU A 231 16.82 -5.42 -10.72
N LYS A 232 17.00 -6.47 -11.53
CA LYS A 232 16.97 -6.37 -13.00
C LYS A 232 15.67 -5.79 -13.51
N ARG A 233 14.53 -6.27 -13.00
CA ARG A 233 13.21 -5.72 -13.34
C ARG A 233 13.11 -4.23 -13.03
N ALA A 234 13.56 -3.81 -11.85
CA ALA A 234 13.57 -2.41 -11.46
C ALA A 234 14.41 -1.55 -12.42
N CYS A 235 15.60 -2.02 -12.80
CA CYS A 235 16.47 -1.33 -13.76
C CYS A 235 15.85 -1.24 -15.16
N LEU A 236 15.23 -2.32 -15.66
CA LEU A 236 14.60 -2.34 -16.98
C LEU A 236 13.44 -1.33 -17.04
N ILE A 237 12.56 -1.35 -16.04
CA ILE A 237 11.44 -0.40 -15.96
C ILE A 237 11.96 1.04 -15.90
N SER A 238 12.94 1.31 -15.03
CA SER A 238 13.53 2.64 -14.87
C SER A 238 14.25 3.15 -16.13
N SER A 239 14.80 2.25 -16.94
CA SER A 239 15.47 2.60 -18.21
C SER A 239 14.47 2.89 -19.32
N CYS A 240 13.32 2.23 -19.33
CA CYS A 240 12.25 2.42 -20.31
C CYS A 240 11.40 3.68 -20.06
N THR A 241 11.45 4.27 -18.86
CA THR A 241 10.73 5.50 -18.57
C THR A 241 11.49 6.73 -19.10
N ASN A 242 10.83 7.52 -19.96
CA ASN A 242 11.42 8.72 -20.57
C ASN A 242 11.92 9.71 -19.51
N ALA A 243 13.21 10.05 -19.57
CA ALA A 243 13.87 10.97 -18.63
C ALA A 243 13.22 12.37 -18.60
N GLU A 244 12.62 12.80 -19.70
CA GLU A 244 11.95 14.11 -19.84
C GLU A 244 10.60 14.18 -19.12
N THR A 245 9.98 13.03 -18.82
CA THR A 245 8.69 12.92 -18.12
C THR A 245 8.80 12.30 -16.72
N ALA A 246 10.01 11.93 -16.33
CA ALA A 246 10.29 11.28 -15.05
C ALA A 246 10.32 12.33 -13.94
N ASP A 247 9.47 12.13 -12.94
CA ASP A 247 9.47 12.93 -11.71
C ASP A 247 10.80 12.80 -10.95
N VAL A 248 11.15 13.81 -10.14
CA VAL A 248 12.42 13.91 -9.39
C VAL A 248 12.68 12.64 -8.58
N ASP A 249 11.63 12.10 -7.96
CA ASP A 249 11.71 10.91 -7.14
C ASP A 249 12.07 9.65 -7.95
N MET A 250 11.63 9.55 -9.22
CA MET A 250 11.97 8.44 -10.10
C MET A 250 13.44 8.51 -10.53
N GLN A 251 13.98 9.71 -10.71
CA GLN A 251 15.40 9.92 -11.01
C GLN A 251 16.27 9.55 -9.81
N GLU A 252 15.88 9.92 -8.60
CA GLU A 252 16.58 9.54 -7.36
C GLU A 252 16.55 8.02 -7.14
N LEU A 253 15.42 7.37 -7.40
CA LEU A 253 15.29 5.92 -7.36
C LEU A 253 16.19 5.23 -8.40
N ARG A 254 16.28 5.78 -9.62
CA ARG A 254 17.19 5.29 -10.67
C ARG A 254 18.65 5.36 -10.24
N LEU A 255 19.07 6.46 -9.62
CA LEU A 255 20.42 6.62 -9.08
C LEU A 255 20.70 5.62 -7.96
N THR A 256 19.74 5.43 -7.05
CA THR A 256 19.84 4.45 -5.95
C THR A 256 19.97 3.02 -6.49
N LEU A 257 19.17 2.69 -7.51
CA LEU A 257 19.24 1.40 -8.21
C LEU A 257 20.59 1.21 -8.89
N LEU A 258 21.08 2.20 -9.64
CA LEU A 258 22.37 2.12 -10.30
C LEU A 258 23.52 1.97 -9.32
N HIS A 259 23.46 2.65 -8.17
CA HIS A 259 24.47 2.54 -7.13
C HIS A 259 24.46 1.13 -6.49
N THR A 260 23.28 0.65 -6.09
CA THR A 260 23.15 -0.67 -5.45
C THR A 260 23.40 -1.84 -6.38
N TYR A 261 23.02 -1.71 -7.65
CA TYR A 261 23.24 -2.75 -8.66
C TYR A 261 24.66 -2.68 -9.27
N GLY A 262 25.18 -1.47 -9.49
CA GLY A 262 26.48 -1.21 -10.11
C GLY A 262 27.70 -1.39 -9.18
N LEU A 263 27.63 -0.98 -7.91
CA LEU A 263 28.75 -1.20 -6.97
C LEU A 263 28.94 -2.68 -6.60
N ASN A 264 27.89 -3.49 -6.74
CA ASN A 264 27.94 -4.91 -6.46
C ASN A 264 28.36 -5.76 -7.68
N GLY A 265 28.89 -5.12 -8.75
CA GLY A 265 29.57 -5.81 -9.86
C GLY A 265 28.65 -6.41 -10.92
N VAL A 266 27.34 -6.13 -10.90
CA VAL A 266 26.36 -6.74 -11.80
C VAL A 266 26.05 -5.81 -12.98
N LEU A 267 27.07 -5.38 -13.72
CA LEU A 267 26.82 -4.64 -14.97
C LEU A 267 26.42 -5.59 -16.09
N CYS A 268 25.11 -5.67 -16.35
CA CYS A 268 24.58 -6.00 -17.66
C CYS A 268 23.55 -4.93 -18.03
N PHE A 269 24.02 -3.83 -18.62
CA PHE A 269 23.14 -2.99 -19.40
C PHE A 269 22.73 -3.77 -20.65
N PRO A 270 21.44 -3.78 -21.05
CA PRO A 270 21.12 -4.06 -22.44
C PRO A 270 21.86 -3.01 -23.27
N LYS A 271 22.67 -3.45 -24.23
CA LYS A 271 23.43 -2.56 -25.12
C LYS A 271 22.49 -1.48 -25.65
N PRO A 272 22.84 -0.19 -25.60
CA PRO A 272 22.06 0.82 -26.28
C PRO A 272 21.99 0.44 -27.76
N GLY A 273 20.77 0.38 -28.30
CA GLY A 273 20.56 0.31 -29.75
C GLY A 273 21.27 1.47 -30.45
N PRO A 274 21.48 1.39 -31.78
CA PRO A 274 22.54 2.11 -32.50
C PRO A 274 22.36 3.64 -32.65
N PHE A 275 21.62 4.32 -31.78
CA PHE A 275 21.26 5.74 -31.92
C PHE A 275 21.64 6.63 -30.73
N LEU A 276 22.82 6.43 -30.11
CA LEU A 276 23.43 7.43 -29.22
C LEU A 276 24.96 7.49 -29.48
N PRO A 277 25.58 8.69 -29.53
CA PRO A 277 27.00 8.86 -29.85
C PRO A 277 27.91 8.40 -28.70
N PRO A 278 29.23 8.23 -28.95
CA PRO A 278 30.15 7.60 -28.01
C PRO A 278 30.34 8.43 -26.73
N VAL A 279 30.47 7.73 -25.60
CA VAL A 279 30.82 8.31 -24.30
C VAL A 279 32.31 8.63 -24.28
N GLU A 280 32.67 9.87 -24.57
CA GLU A 280 33.94 10.45 -24.16
C GLU A 280 33.70 11.42 -22.99
N ASP A 281 34.60 11.34 -22.00
CA ASP A 281 34.75 12.21 -20.84
C ASP A 281 33.65 12.19 -19.74
N PHE A 282 33.70 11.16 -18.90
CA PHE A 282 33.33 11.35 -17.49
C PHE A 282 34.52 11.99 -16.74
N PRO A 283 34.39 13.18 -16.12
CA PRO A 283 35.42 13.70 -15.25
C PRO A 283 35.55 12.77 -14.04
N LYS A 284 36.79 12.40 -13.70
CA LYS A 284 37.13 11.67 -12.47
C LYS A 284 36.68 12.49 -11.26
N VAL A 285 35.47 12.21 -10.75
CA VAL A 285 35.03 12.77 -9.47
C VAL A 285 35.72 11.97 -8.37
N THR A 286 36.73 12.62 -7.78
CA THR A 286 37.43 12.16 -6.58
C THR A 286 36.44 11.86 -5.46
N THR A 287 36.58 10.65 -4.93
CA THR A 287 35.89 10.04 -3.81
C THR A 287 35.84 10.96 -2.59
N ASN A 288 34.63 11.37 -2.21
CA ASN A 288 34.22 11.68 -0.83
C ASN A 288 32.69 11.66 -0.80
N PHE A 289 32.09 10.46 -0.87
CA PHE A 289 30.65 10.30 -0.67
C PHE A 289 30.36 9.47 0.58
N MET A 290 29.41 10.00 1.34
CA MET A 290 28.92 9.54 2.64
C MET A 290 28.39 8.11 2.56
N ARG A 291 28.42 7.39 3.69
CA ARG A 291 28.10 5.96 3.76
C ARG A 291 26.68 5.67 3.25
N PRO A 292 26.42 4.47 2.69
CA PRO A 292 25.12 4.07 2.12
C PRO A 292 23.90 4.10 3.08
N SER A 293 24.10 4.40 4.37
CA SER A 293 23.05 4.47 5.39
C SER A 293 22.19 5.74 5.34
N GLU A 294 22.51 6.72 4.47
CA GLU A 294 21.91 8.06 4.52
C GLU A 294 21.00 8.42 3.32
N TYR A 295 20.79 7.50 2.36
CA TYR A 295 19.92 7.76 1.21
C TYR A 295 18.45 7.46 1.53
N CYS A 296 17.63 8.50 1.58
CA CYS A 296 16.23 8.47 2.01
C CYS A 296 15.31 8.60 0.79
N VAL A 297 14.99 7.48 0.12
CA VAL A 297 14.02 7.45 -0.99
C VAL A 297 12.61 7.68 -0.44
N LYS A 298 11.94 8.76 -0.86
CA LYS A 298 10.67 9.25 -0.31
C LYS A 298 9.43 8.38 -0.57
N TYR A 299 9.54 7.33 -1.40
CA TYR A 299 8.49 6.33 -1.61
C TYR A 299 8.76 4.98 -0.95
N THR A 300 9.72 4.93 -0.03
CA THR A 300 9.98 3.73 0.77
C THR A 300 8.69 3.23 1.43
N PHE A 301 8.25 2.03 1.01
CA PHE A 301 7.57 1.10 1.91
C PHE A 301 8.48 0.97 3.13
N ALA A 302 8.20 1.74 4.18
CA ALA A 302 9.09 1.99 5.31
C ALA A 302 9.25 0.74 6.20
N TRP A 303 9.96 -0.28 5.71
CA TRP A 303 10.25 -1.51 6.47
C TRP A 303 11.69 -1.93 6.23
N TYR A 304 12.62 -1.20 6.88
CA TYR A 304 13.86 -1.68 7.52
C TYR A 304 14.66 -0.45 8.00
N ILE A 305 14.47 -0.03 9.26
CA ILE A 305 15.47 0.79 9.98
C ILE A 305 15.90 -0.03 11.21
N PRO A 306 17.15 -0.53 11.27
CA PRO A 306 17.76 -0.83 12.55
C PRO A 306 18.20 0.51 13.20
N LEU A 307 17.56 0.85 14.31
CA LEU A 307 18.04 1.73 15.40
C LEU A 307 19.31 2.57 15.12
N ILE A 308 19.19 3.79 14.59
CA ILE A 308 20.13 4.90 14.86
C ILE A 308 19.32 6.21 14.96
N GLY A 309 19.71 7.08 15.90
CA GLY A 309 18.99 8.25 16.46
C GLY A 309 18.54 9.39 15.52
N PRO A 310 17.98 10.47 16.09
CA PRO A 310 16.99 11.31 15.42
C PRO A 310 17.63 12.39 14.54
N TYR A 311 17.14 12.55 13.32
CA TYR A 311 17.35 13.78 12.55
C TYR A 311 16.03 14.27 11.94
N LYS A 312 15.71 15.54 12.25
CA LYS A 312 14.51 16.28 11.83
C LYS A 312 14.36 16.31 10.30
N SER A 313 13.24 15.81 9.79
CA SER A 313 12.83 15.97 8.39
C SER A 313 11.71 17.01 8.27
N ARG A 314 11.86 17.95 7.33
CA ARG A 314 10.94 19.05 7.00
C ARG A 314 9.79 18.56 6.10
N ASN A 315 8.57 18.91 6.52
CA ASN A 315 7.35 19.19 5.74
C ASN A 315 7.08 18.36 4.47
N LEU A 316 6.16 17.39 4.57
CA LEU A 316 5.46 16.75 3.45
C LEU A 316 3.95 16.81 3.70
N ALA A 317 3.27 17.79 3.10
CA ALA A 317 1.83 18.05 3.30
C ALA A 317 0.97 17.82 2.04
N THR A 318 1.49 17.22 0.97
CA THR A 318 0.86 17.36 -0.37
C THR A 318 0.13 16.14 -0.94
N SER A 319 0.00 15.00 -0.24
CA SER A 319 -0.71 13.82 -0.79
C SER A 319 -1.97 13.35 -0.01
N TYR A 320 -2.41 14.10 1.02
CA TYR A 320 -3.48 13.62 1.91
C TYR A 320 -4.89 14.16 1.63
N ARG A 321 -5.06 15.12 0.70
CA ARG A 321 -6.36 15.78 0.48
C ARG A 321 -7.43 14.93 -0.23
N SER A 322 -7.08 13.79 -0.83
CA SER A 322 -8.03 12.91 -1.55
C SER A 322 -8.49 11.68 -0.74
N CYS A 323 -8.36 11.72 0.59
CA CYS A 323 -8.60 10.55 1.45
C CYS A 323 -9.90 10.59 2.27
N CYS A 324 -10.63 11.72 2.25
CA CYS A 324 -11.87 11.87 3.00
C CYS A 324 -13.08 11.37 2.18
N TYR A 325 -13.99 10.67 2.85
CA TYR A 325 -15.34 10.50 2.40
C TYR A 325 -16.02 11.88 2.41
N THR A 326 -16.24 12.47 1.23
CA THR A 326 -17.27 13.51 1.01
C THR A 326 -18.63 12.86 0.82
#